data_AF-A0A7L8AC01-F1
#
_entry.id   AF-A0A7L8AC01-F1
#
_cell.length_a   1.000
_cell.length_b   1.000
_cell.length_c   1.000
_cell.angle_alpha   90.00
_cell.angle_beta   90.00
_cell.angle_gamma   90.00
#
_symmetry.space_group_name_H-M   'P 1'
#
loop_
_entity.id
_entity.type
_entity.pdbx_description
1 polymer ?
#
loop_
_entity_poly.entity_id
_entity_poly.type
_entity_poly.pdbx_seq_one_letter_code
_entity_poly.pdbx_strand_id
1 'polypeptide(L)'
;MQNILGLSNKKDVTQEIRIPNDFSESEKISRTIFSPMNIKSDESLRNNSFTTPAGLDEVSVNRLDYSTPNFIKKISKFIANPDSGRSYFGIAIIDVKEISDSDSDIVYTPNEIEINDVRLENKFHSDIKIGFVKEAGKPLPMKFAYKVEQMVTKARFYKDNDSNSETWNGDDLV
;
A
#
# COMPACT_ATOMS: atom_id res chain seq x y z
N MET A 1 46.60 16.18 -28.37
CA MET A 1 45.34 15.70 -28.99
C MET A 1 44.71 14.68 -28.08
N GLN A 2 43.51 14.98 -27.61
CA GLN A 2 42.62 14.07 -26.87
C GLN A 2 42.08 12.97 -27.81
N ASN A 3 41.86 11.77 -27.26
CA ASN A 3 40.67 10.93 -27.44
C ASN A 3 40.79 9.72 -26.50
N ILE A 4 40.11 9.74 -25.36
CA ILE A 4 38.72 9.32 -25.08
C ILE A 4 38.60 7.79 -24.93
N LEU A 5 38.50 7.41 -23.64
CA LEU A 5 37.73 6.31 -23.04
C LEU A 5 37.48 5.06 -23.89
N GLY A 6 38.30 4.03 -23.61
CA GLY A 6 37.89 2.64 -23.74
C GLY A 6 36.86 2.31 -22.64
N LEU A 7 35.60 2.29 -23.05
CA LEU A 7 34.45 1.59 -22.49
C LEU A 7 34.77 0.65 -21.31
N SER A 8 34.55 1.14 -20.10
CA SER A 8 34.37 0.26 -18.94
C SER A 8 32.99 -0.39 -19.06
N ASN A 9 32.98 -1.67 -19.43
CA ASN A 9 31.84 -2.56 -19.25
C ASN A 9 31.51 -2.65 -17.75
N LYS A 10 30.76 -1.67 -17.24
CA LYS A 10 30.01 -1.85 -16.00
C LYS A 10 28.99 -2.93 -16.28
N LYS A 11 29.31 -4.16 -15.88
CA LYS A 11 28.30 -5.19 -15.64
C LYS A 11 27.29 -4.55 -14.68
N ASP A 12 26.09 -4.31 -15.16
CA ASP A 12 24.94 -4.06 -14.30
C ASP A 12 24.76 -5.32 -13.45
N VAL A 13 25.41 -5.33 -12.29
CA VAL A 13 25.10 -6.27 -11.23
C VAL A 13 23.77 -5.79 -10.69
N THR A 14 22.67 -6.27 -11.27
CA THR A 14 21.36 -6.21 -10.63
C THR A 14 21.44 -7.08 -9.38
N GLN A 15 21.89 -6.49 -8.27
CA GLN A 15 21.73 -7.09 -6.96
C GLN A 15 20.24 -7.31 -6.75
N GLU A 16 19.85 -8.57 -6.70
CA GLU A 16 18.49 -8.96 -6.36
C GLU A 16 18.21 -8.46 -4.94
N ILE A 17 17.34 -7.46 -4.81
CA ILE A 17 16.96 -6.90 -3.50
C ILE A 17 16.22 -8.01 -2.75
N ARG A 18 16.88 -8.60 -1.75
CA ARG A 18 16.24 -9.56 -0.85
C ARG A 18 15.41 -8.81 0.19
N ILE A 19 14.10 -8.96 0.10
CA ILE A 19 13.16 -8.42 1.09
C ILE A 19 13.17 -9.37 2.30
N PRO A 20 13.47 -8.90 3.52
CA PRO A 20 13.47 -9.74 4.73
C PRO A 20 12.03 -10.13 5.10
N ASN A 21 11.83 -11.21 5.85
CA ASN A 21 10.48 -11.54 6.34
C ASN A 21 10.07 -10.65 7.53
N ASP A 22 11.05 -10.13 8.27
CA ASP A 22 10.83 -9.26 9.42
C ASP A 22 10.65 -7.79 8.98
N PHE A 23 10.09 -7.00 9.88
CA PHE A 23 9.80 -5.59 9.68
C PHE A 23 10.57 -4.73 10.69
N SER A 24 11.17 -3.64 10.23
CA SER A 24 11.68 -2.60 11.14
C SER A 24 10.52 -1.76 11.65
N GLU A 25 10.57 -1.32 12.91
CA GLU A 25 9.58 -0.38 13.48
C GLU A 25 9.44 0.91 12.65
N SER A 26 10.54 1.37 12.05
CA SER A 26 10.59 2.60 11.23
C SER A 26 10.16 2.39 9.78
N GLU A 27 9.86 1.15 9.39
CA GLU A 27 9.58 0.83 8.00
C GLU A 27 8.23 1.43 7.56
N LYS A 28 8.22 2.05 6.38
CA LYS A 28 7.02 2.66 5.83
C LYS A 28 6.19 1.64 5.08
N ILE A 29 4.91 1.58 5.45
CA ILE A 29 3.90 0.73 4.84
C ILE A 29 2.92 1.61 4.09
N SER A 30 2.74 1.29 2.82
CA SER A 30 1.84 2.00 1.91
C SER A 30 0.52 1.25 1.75
N ARG A 31 -0.58 2.00 1.74
CA ARG A 31 -1.93 1.51 1.47
C ARG A 31 -2.51 2.32 0.33
N THR A 32 -2.97 1.62 -0.71
CA THR A 32 -3.73 2.25 -1.79
C THR A 32 -5.04 2.84 -1.27
N ILE A 33 -5.33 4.08 -1.67
CA ILE A 33 -6.55 4.79 -1.32
C ILE A 33 -7.41 4.97 -2.57
N PHE A 34 -8.67 4.54 -2.49
CA PHE A 34 -9.67 4.70 -3.54
C PHE A 34 -10.73 5.73 -3.14
N SER A 35 -11.14 6.57 -4.10
CA SER A 35 -12.25 7.50 -3.93
C SER A 35 -13.51 6.96 -4.61
N PRO A 36 -14.70 7.13 -4.00
CA PRO A 36 -14.97 7.83 -2.73
C PRO A 36 -14.88 6.95 -1.47
N MET A 37 -14.60 5.65 -1.61
CA MET A 37 -14.79 4.68 -0.52
C MET A 37 -13.82 4.80 0.66
N ASN A 38 -12.63 5.37 0.46
CA ASN A 38 -11.61 5.52 1.49
C ASN A 38 -11.43 6.98 1.94
N ILE A 39 -12.13 7.93 1.32
CA ILE A 39 -11.92 9.36 1.51
C ILE A 39 -13.24 10.08 1.83
N LYS A 40 -13.21 10.96 2.81
CA LYS A 40 -14.33 11.85 3.17
C LYS A 40 -14.38 13.06 2.24
N SER A 41 -15.44 13.86 2.35
CA SER A 41 -15.60 15.08 1.53
C SER A 41 -14.54 16.15 1.82
N ASP A 42 -13.92 16.13 3.01
CA ASP A 42 -12.81 17.01 3.40
C ASP A 42 -11.43 16.45 3.02
N GLU A 43 -11.41 15.42 2.17
CA GLU A 43 -10.21 14.70 1.74
C GLU A 43 -9.47 13.92 2.86
N SER A 44 -10.04 13.82 4.07
CA SER A 44 -9.49 12.98 5.13
C SER A 44 -9.82 11.49 4.94
N LEU A 45 -8.98 10.61 5.49
CA LEU A 45 -9.19 9.16 5.42
C LEU A 45 -10.46 8.72 6.19
N ARG A 46 -11.17 7.75 5.61
CA ARG A 46 -12.26 7.00 6.27
C ARG A 46 -11.69 5.78 6.99
N ASN A 47 -12.43 5.26 7.98
CA ASN A 47 -12.10 3.98 8.62
C ASN A 47 -12.01 2.81 7.63
N ASN A 48 -12.75 2.90 6.52
CA ASN A 48 -12.70 1.88 5.47
C ASN A 48 -11.32 1.76 4.79
N SER A 49 -10.41 2.72 4.98
CA SER A 49 -9.03 2.65 4.47
C SER A 49 -8.23 1.50 5.09
N PHE A 50 -8.48 1.19 6.37
CA PHE A 50 -7.83 0.13 7.14
C PHE A 50 -8.82 -0.89 7.73
N THR A 51 -10.06 -0.90 7.22
CA THR A 51 -11.05 -1.94 7.58
C THR A 51 -10.84 -3.16 6.70
N THR A 52 -10.84 -4.35 7.30
CA THR A 52 -10.75 -5.60 6.54
C THR A 52 -12.00 -5.84 5.69
N PRO A 53 -11.87 -6.46 4.50
CA PRO A 53 -13.01 -6.94 3.73
C PRO A 53 -13.81 -7.99 4.50
N ALA A 54 -15.05 -8.23 4.07
CA ALA A 54 -15.82 -9.34 4.62
C ALA A 54 -15.16 -10.69 4.27
N GLY A 55 -15.14 -11.62 5.23
CA GLY A 55 -14.51 -12.94 5.09
C GLY A 55 -12.99 -12.95 5.26
N LEU A 56 -12.37 -11.79 5.50
CA LEU A 56 -10.93 -11.64 5.67
C LEU A 56 -10.60 -10.90 6.98
N ASP A 57 -9.43 -11.20 7.55
CA ASP A 57 -8.86 -10.53 8.73
C ASP A 57 -7.70 -9.59 8.38
N GLU A 58 -7.49 -9.36 7.07
CA GLU A 58 -6.34 -8.67 6.52
C GLU A 58 -6.67 -7.41 5.73
N VAL A 59 -5.74 -6.46 5.79
CA VAL A 59 -5.69 -5.27 4.93
C VAL A 59 -4.41 -5.34 4.10
N SER A 60 -4.59 -5.52 2.80
CA SER A 60 -3.50 -5.54 1.81
C SER A 60 -2.73 -4.22 1.77
N VAL A 61 -1.41 -4.31 1.90
CA VAL A 61 -0.49 -3.16 1.92
C VAL A 61 0.81 -3.50 1.19
N ASN A 62 1.64 -2.49 0.99
CA ASN A 62 2.91 -2.62 0.29
C ASN A 62 4.05 -1.99 1.10
N ARG A 63 5.18 -2.68 1.19
CA ARG A 63 6.39 -2.18 1.85
C ARG A 63 7.03 -1.08 1.00
N LEU A 64 6.86 0.17 1.39
CA LEU A 64 7.33 1.32 0.60
C LEU A 64 8.85 1.37 0.53
N ASP A 65 9.54 1.07 1.63
CA ASP A 65 11.01 1.11 1.73
C ASP A 65 11.73 0.16 0.76
N TYR A 66 11.02 -0.86 0.25
CA TYR A 66 11.53 -1.81 -0.73
C TYR A 66 10.98 -1.58 -2.14
N SER A 67 10.08 -0.61 -2.32
CA SER A 67 9.40 -0.34 -3.57
C SER A 67 9.47 1.14 -3.94
N THR A 68 8.59 1.60 -4.82
CA THR A 68 8.52 3.00 -5.24
C THR A 68 7.08 3.48 -5.32
N PRO A 69 6.81 4.79 -5.19
CA PRO A 69 5.47 5.35 -5.41
C PRO A 69 4.90 4.96 -6.78
N ASN A 70 5.73 4.92 -7.83
CA ASN A 70 5.35 4.49 -9.17
C ASN A 70 4.87 3.04 -9.20
N PHE A 71 5.59 2.13 -8.51
CA PHE A 71 5.19 0.74 -8.42
C PHE A 71 3.84 0.59 -7.68
N ILE A 72 3.68 1.29 -6.54
CA ILE A 72 2.44 1.26 -5.77
C ILE A 72 1.28 1.80 -6.61
N LYS A 73 1.49 2.91 -7.35
CA LYS A 73 0.48 3.44 -8.27
C LYS A 73 0.12 2.44 -9.37
N LYS A 74 1.11 1.77 -9.97
CA LYS A 74 0.87 0.72 -10.98
C LYS A 74 -0.03 -0.38 -10.43
N ILE A 75 0.28 -0.93 -9.26
CA ILE A 75 -0.56 -1.94 -8.58
C ILE A 75 -1.95 -1.37 -8.31
N SER A 76 -2.01 -0.14 -7.79
CA SER A 76 -3.26 0.53 -7.42
C SER A 76 -4.21 0.73 -8.59
N LYS A 77 -3.68 1.18 -9.74
CA LYS A 77 -4.44 1.31 -11.00
C LYS A 77 -4.85 -0.06 -11.55
N PHE A 78 -3.98 -1.07 -11.41
CA PHE A 78 -4.27 -2.43 -11.85
C PHE A 78 -5.48 -3.03 -11.10
N ILE A 79 -5.57 -2.83 -9.78
CA ILE A 79 -6.69 -3.31 -8.96
C ILE A 79 -7.87 -2.33 -8.84
N ALA A 80 -7.78 -1.17 -9.50
CA ALA A 80 -8.87 -0.20 -9.51
C ALA A 80 -10.07 -0.76 -10.28
N ASN A 81 -11.25 -0.39 -9.84
CA ASN A 81 -12.50 -0.71 -10.53
C ASN A 81 -13.44 0.49 -10.42
N PRO A 82 -13.29 1.50 -11.28
CA PRO A 82 -14.10 2.72 -11.26
C PRO A 82 -15.61 2.45 -11.31
N ASP A 83 -16.05 1.42 -12.04
CA ASP A 83 -17.46 1.02 -12.15
C ASP A 83 -18.05 0.57 -10.81
N SER A 84 -17.20 0.13 -9.88
CA SER A 84 -17.55 -0.23 -8.50
C SER A 84 -17.26 0.87 -7.47
N GLY A 85 -16.94 2.09 -7.92
CA GLY A 85 -16.53 3.19 -7.03
C GLY A 85 -15.15 3.00 -6.41
N ARG A 86 -14.28 2.22 -7.07
CA ARG A 86 -12.88 1.98 -6.69
C ARG A 86 -11.92 2.70 -7.62
N SER A 87 -12.06 4.01 -7.75
CA SER A 87 -11.12 4.82 -8.53
C SER A 87 -9.90 5.15 -7.69
N TYR A 88 -8.70 4.85 -8.21
CA TYR A 88 -7.45 5.21 -7.54
C TYR A 88 -7.40 6.72 -7.28
N PHE A 89 -6.93 7.10 -6.09
CA PHE A 89 -6.94 8.50 -5.64
C PHE A 89 -5.63 8.93 -4.96
N GLY A 90 -4.93 8.02 -4.31
CA GLY A 90 -3.66 8.32 -3.67
C GLY A 90 -3.14 7.17 -2.82
N ILE A 91 -2.21 7.50 -1.93
CA ILE A 91 -1.50 6.55 -1.09
C ILE A 91 -1.54 7.04 0.36
N ALA A 92 -1.87 6.17 1.30
CA ALA A 92 -1.68 6.42 2.72
C ALA A 92 -0.43 5.70 3.22
N ILE A 93 0.37 6.37 4.03
CA ILE A 93 1.59 5.85 4.64
C ILE A 93 1.39 5.72 6.15
N ILE A 94 1.72 4.55 6.68
CA ILE A 94 1.75 4.26 8.11
C ILE A 94 3.05 3.52 8.42
N ASP A 95 3.64 3.75 9.58
CA ASP A 95 4.89 3.09 9.98
C ASP A 95 4.55 1.77 10.69
N VAL A 96 5.42 0.77 10.61
CA VAL A 96 5.22 -0.52 11.31
C VAL A 96 4.99 -0.31 12.80
N LYS A 97 5.74 0.59 13.42
CA LYS A 97 5.52 0.96 14.83
C LYS A 97 4.10 1.44 15.10
N GLU A 98 3.53 2.26 14.22
CA GLU A 98 2.19 2.82 14.38
C GLU A 98 1.11 1.74 14.23
N ILE A 99 1.35 0.73 13.39
CA ILE A 99 0.51 -0.48 13.26
C ILE A 99 0.55 -1.26 14.58
N SER A 100 1.74 -1.57 15.10
CA SER A 100 1.93 -2.29 16.37
C SER A 100 1.34 -1.54 17.56
N ASP A 101 1.55 -0.23 17.65
CA ASP A 101 0.96 0.65 18.67
C ASP A 101 -0.58 0.73 18.57
N SER A 102 -1.17 0.21 17.49
CA SER A 102 -2.62 0.09 17.29
C SER A 102 -3.13 -1.33 17.61
N ASP A 103 -2.34 -2.15 18.32
CA ASP A 103 -2.63 -3.54 18.66
C ASP A 103 -2.90 -4.41 17.41
N SER A 104 -2.22 -4.13 16.30
CA SER A 104 -2.35 -4.88 15.04
C SER A 104 -1.00 -5.45 14.61
N ASP A 105 -1.04 -6.55 13.88
CA ASP A 105 0.16 -7.21 13.34
C ASP A 105 0.34 -6.89 11.86
N ILE A 106 1.54 -7.14 11.34
CA ILE A 106 1.83 -7.11 9.91
C ILE A 106 2.60 -8.37 9.51
N VAL A 107 2.22 -8.97 8.39
CA VAL A 107 2.83 -10.21 7.89
C VAL A 107 3.29 -10.00 6.45
N TYR A 108 4.51 -10.44 6.15
CA TYR A 108 5.02 -10.42 4.79
C TYR A 108 4.39 -11.53 3.97
N THR A 109 3.64 -11.15 2.93
CA THR A 109 2.79 -12.04 2.13
C THR A 109 2.91 -11.69 0.65
N PRO A 110 4.10 -11.83 0.02
CA PRO A 110 4.28 -11.52 -1.40
C PRO A 110 3.25 -12.30 -2.23
N ASN A 111 2.62 -11.65 -3.20
CA ASN A 111 1.54 -12.24 -3.97
C ASN A 111 1.65 -11.95 -5.47
N GLU A 112 0.76 -12.60 -6.22
CA GLU A 112 0.52 -12.35 -7.63
C GLU A 112 -0.97 -11.98 -7.78
N ILE A 113 -1.24 -10.89 -8.50
CA ILE A 113 -2.59 -10.40 -8.73
C ILE A 113 -2.96 -10.73 -10.17
N GLU A 114 -4.08 -11.43 -10.35
CA GLU A 114 -4.61 -11.80 -11.67
C GLU A 114 -5.95 -11.11 -11.93
N ILE A 115 -6.04 -10.33 -13.01
CA ILE A 115 -7.26 -9.66 -13.47
C ILE A 115 -7.33 -9.80 -14.99
N ASN A 116 -8.44 -10.33 -15.50
CA ASN A 116 -8.68 -10.51 -16.94
C ASN A 116 -7.52 -11.21 -17.67
N ASP A 117 -7.05 -12.34 -17.12
CA ASP A 117 -5.91 -13.14 -17.61
C ASP A 117 -4.55 -12.42 -17.64
N VAL A 118 -4.46 -11.20 -17.08
CA VAL A 118 -3.21 -10.47 -16.89
C VAL A 118 -2.72 -10.69 -15.47
N ARG A 119 -1.44 -11.04 -15.32
CA ARG A 119 -0.79 -11.27 -14.02
C ARG A 119 0.19 -10.16 -13.71
N LEU A 120 0.18 -9.72 -12.47
CA LEU A 120 1.12 -8.75 -11.94
C LEU A 120 1.69 -9.25 -10.62
N GLU A 121 2.98 -9.57 -10.64
CA GLU A 121 3.71 -9.96 -9.44
C GLU A 121 3.90 -8.75 -8.51
N ASN A 122 3.64 -8.97 -7.22
CA ASN A 122 3.80 -7.98 -6.17
C ASN A 122 4.62 -8.55 -5.01
N LYS A 123 5.95 -8.59 -5.23
CA LYS A 123 6.92 -9.03 -4.22
C LYS A 123 6.96 -8.14 -2.97
N PHE A 124 6.41 -6.94 -3.01
CA PHE A 124 6.44 -6.00 -1.90
C PHE A 124 5.16 -6.05 -1.05
N HIS A 125 4.25 -7.00 -1.34
CA HIS A 125 2.98 -7.13 -0.65
C HIS A 125 3.15 -7.59 0.80
N SER A 126 2.30 -7.10 1.68
CA SER A 126 2.16 -7.52 3.06
C SER A 126 0.71 -7.32 3.50
N ASP A 127 0.33 -7.93 4.62
CA ASP A 127 -1.01 -7.84 5.16
C ASP A 127 -0.97 -7.33 6.59
N ILE A 128 -1.73 -6.26 6.88
CA ILE A 128 -2.00 -5.86 8.26
C ILE A 128 -3.13 -6.75 8.80
N LYS A 129 -2.90 -7.39 9.95
CA LYS A 129 -3.84 -8.28 10.63
C LYS A 129 -4.40 -7.58 11.87
N ILE A 130 -5.70 -7.34 11.88
CA ILE A 130 -6.39 -6.74 13.05
C ILE A 130 -6.89 -7.79 14.05
N GLY A 131 -6.82 -9.08 13.69
CA GLY A 131 -7.21 -10.22 14.52
C GLY A 131 -8.72 -10.50 14.53
N PHE A 132 -9.46 -10.11 13.48
CA PHE A 132 -10.89 -10.37 13.35
C PHE A 132 -11.35 -10.54 11.90
N VAL A 133 -12.01 -11.66 11.61
CA VAL A 133 -12.66 -11.90 10.32
C VAL A 133 -14.04 -11.23 10.33
N LYS A 134 -14.21 -10.19 9.51
CA LYS A 134 -15.46 -9.44 9.45
C LYS A 134 -16.54 -10.23 8.70
N GLU A 135 -17.73 -10.32 9.26
CA GLU A 135 -18.90 -10.86 8.55
C GLU A 135 -19.52 -9.82 7.59
N ALA A 136 -20.00 -10.27 6.44
CA ALA A 136 -20.66 -9.41 5.47
C ALA A 136 -21.91 -8.75 6.07
N GLY A 137 -22.06 -7.43 5.84
CA GLY A 137 -23.19 -6.65 6.34
C GLY A 137 -23.18 -6.35 7.84
N LYS A 138 -22.22 -6.88 8.61
CA LYS A 138 -22.11 -6.59 10.05
C LYS A 138 -21.02 -5.55 10.34
N PRO A 139 -21.22 -4.68 11.35
CA PRO A 139 -20.17 -3.79 11.80
C PRO A 139 -19.04 -4.57 12.48
N LEU A 140 -17.84 -3.99 12.47
CA LEU A 140 -16.73 -4.48 13.28
C LEU A 140 -17.07 -4.32 14.77
N PRO A 141 -16.79 -5.31 15.62
CA PRO A 141 -16.86 -5.12 17.07
C PRO A 141 -15.98 -3.95 17.50
N MET A 142 -16.43 -3.21 18.52
CA MET A 142 -15.82 -1.95 18.96
C MET A 142 -14.31 -2.04 19.18
N LYS A 143 -13.81 -3.13 19.77
CA LYS A 143 -12.37 -3.37 19.97
C LYS A 143 -11.59 -3.28 18.65
N PHE A 144 -12.07 -3.92 17.60
CA PHE A 144 -11.39 -3.95 16.30
C PHE A 144 -11.62 -2.67 15.50
N ALA A 145 -12.80 -2.07 15.62
CA ALA A 145 -13.06 -0.75 15.06
C ALA A 145 -12.12 0.32 15.63
N TYR A 146 -11.80 0.24 16.92
CA TYR A 146 -10.84 1.14 17.57
C TYR A 146 -9.41 0.96 17.03
N LYS A 147 -8.95 -0.28 16.79
CA LYS A 147 -7.64 -0.53 16.12
C LYS A 147 -7.56 0.17 14.76
N VAL A 148 -8.63 0.05 13.96
CA VAL A 148 -8.74 0.71 12.65
C VAL A 148 -8.69 2.23 12.79
N GLU A 149 -9.43 2.80 13.73
CA GLU A 149 -9.43 4.25 13.99
C GLU A 149 -8.04 4.75 14.39
N GLN A 150 -7.32 4.02 15.24
CA GLN A 150 -5.94 4.35 15.61
C GLN A 150 -5.00 4.34 14.40
N MET A 151 -5.13 3.35 13.49
CA MET A 151 -4.33 3.34 12.26
C MET A 151 -4.67 4.52 11.33
N VAL A 152 -5.96 4.82 11.15
CA VAL A 152 -6.41 5.94 10.31
C VAL A 152 -5.89 7.28 10.80
N THR A 153 -5.87 7.50 12.13
CA THR A 153 -5.41 8.75 12.72
C THR A 153 -3.89 8.94 12.66
N LYS A 154 -3.13 7.84 12.63
CA LYS A 154 -1.66 7.87 12.49
C LYS A 154 -1.20 7.91 11.03
N ALA A 155 -2.01 7.39 10.12
CA ALA A 155 -1.67 7.34 8.71
C ALA A 155 -1.63 8.73 8.06
N ARG A 156 -0.60 8.96 7.26
CA ARG A 156 -0.39 10.17 6.47
C ARG A 156 -0.91 9.95 5.06
N PHE A 157 -1.89 10.73 4.63
CA PHE A 157 -2.47 10.61 3.29
C PHE A 157 -1.81 11.55 2.30
N TYR A 158 -1.45 11.01 1.14
CA TYR A 158 -0.88 11.71 0.01
C TYR A 158 -1.80 11.52 -1.20
N LYS A 159 -2.32 12.63 -1.70
CA LYS A 159 -3.19 12.64 -2.89
C LYS A 159 -2.33 12.59 -4.15
N ASP A 160 -2.77 11.81 -5.13
CA ASP A 160 -2.17 11.86 -6.46
C ASP A 160 -2.79 13.01 -7.27
N ASN A 161 -1.99 14.01 -7.64
CA ASN A 161 -2.48 15.17 -8.37
C ASN A 161 -2.91 14.83 -9.81
N ASP A 162 -2.46 13.70 -10.36
CA ASP A 162 -2.92 13.19 -11.64
C ASP A 162 -3.06 11.66 -11.59
N SER A 163 -4.23 11.20 -11.15
CA SER A 163 -4.54 9.77 -11.03
C SER A 163 -4.53 9.01 -12.38
N ASN A 164 -4.63 9.70 -13.53
CA ASN A 164 -4.66 9.08 -14.85
C ASN A 164 -3.25 8.81 -15.41
N SER A 165 -2.25 9.58 -15.00
CA SER A 165 -0.86 9.35 -15.39
C SER A 165 -0.33 7.98 -14.98
N GLU A 166 0.76 7.55 -15.61
CA GLU A 166 1.44 6.28 -15.28
C GLU A 166 2.42 6.40 -14.11
N THR A 167 2.84 7.63 -13.78
CA THR A 167 3.78 7.91 -12.70
C THR A 167 3.09 8.59 -11.53
N TRP A 168 3.65 8.45 -10.33
CA TRP A 168 3.24 9.19 -9.15
C TRP A 168 3.39 10.70 -9.39
N ASN A 169 2.32 11.44 -9.10
CA ASN A 169 2.27 12.91 -9.24
C ASN A 169 1.83 13.61 -7.95
N GLY A 170 1.78 12.90 -6.82
CA GLY A 170 1.58 13.52 -5.52
C GLY A 170 2.90 14.01 -4.90
N ASP A 171 2.81 14.52 -3.67
CA ASP A 171 3.98 14.94 -2.91
C ASP A 171 4.92 13.77 -2.59
N ASP A 172 6.14 14.09 -2.16
CA ASP A 172 7.10 13.09 -1.70
C ASP A 172 6.51 12.31 -0.51
N LEU A 173 6.49 10.98 -0.62
CA LEU A 173 6.00 10.09 0.42
C LEU A 173 7.07 9.99 1.51
N VAL A 174 6.96 10.85 2.54
CA VAL A 174 7.82 10.96 3.75
C VAL A 174 9.33 10.79 3.55
#